data_AF-A0A954A460-F1
#
_entry.id   AF-A0A954A460-F1
#
_cell.length_a   1.000
_cell.length_b   1.000
_cell.length_c   1.000
_cell.angle_alpha   90.00
_cell.angle_beta   90.00
_cell.angle_gamma   90.00
#
_symmetry.space_group_name_H-M   'P 1'
#
loop_
_entity.id
_entity.type
_entity.pdbx_description
1 polymer ?
#
loop_
_entity_poly.entity_id
_entity_poly.type
_entity_poly.pdbx_seq_one_letter_code
_entity_poly.pdbx_strand_id
1 'polypeptide(L)'
;MRDRRLLWAALVTVSLATSIASATGDASPPSASFDALPMDLLATVAIGPLDVEAIPISEGHGARRVALAVPLDIDVAGAATWESVPSGGAIARLRVQSADALFLSFKFSTFTLASGVEVYFVSEHQQYAAGPFGVADTKETGRFGSPVVPGESAVIEVFVPDAIPAPFALNLESASHGFANALGMTSIPDRAPGASTGTSAFGGPFACQRDINCPEGAPYQLEKQAFAEGYDGEFICTGQLLNNTAQDGRNLYLTAAHCEFFLDPSTLSFYWNYENSTCTSSDAPLVFTTGATDLYHSIWPFGDLQLFELDGGDLESSFDVTYLGWRRDGVAPTQSATLGFPADKPLQIMIDDDPAIDCAAGCGLDSFGTDFWRIDDWEVGLTEGGSSGGALLDQDHRVVGVLTGGVGATCGSFEWDEFFKLSAEWPALAPHLDPLGTGALTVDAWDGSSMLTSFVRGDVNADGNLDVADVIATLDALFGGIPTVDCDDAGDVNDDGSVDISDPISALTHLFSGGPPPPSPYPLCGSDSTGDGLACTWFPSCP
;
A
#
# COMPACT_ATOMS: atom_id res chain seq x y z
N MET A 1 -11.49 35.45 52.63
CA MET A 1 -10.96 34.08 52.43
C MET A 1 -11.51 33.57 51.11
N ARG A 2 -10.59 33.38 50.16
CA ARG A 2 -10.61 32.76 48.83
C ARG A 2 -11.93 32.36 48.14
N ASP A 3 -12.02 32.86 46.90
CA ASP A 3 -12.74 32.37 45.72
C ASP A 3 -12.80 30.85 45.54
N ARG A 4 -13.91 30.39 44.95
CA ARG A 4 -13.90 29.55 43.73
C ARG A 4 -15.31 29.42 43.14
N ARG A 5 -15.60 30.21 42.10
CA ARG A 5 -16.66 29.94 41.14
C ARG A 5 -16.13 28.87 40.18
N LEU A 6 -16.81 27.72 40.11
CA LEU A 6 -16.55 26.67 39.13
C LEU A 6 -17.08 27.14 37.77
N LEU A 7 -16.17 27.58 36.90
CA LEU A 7 -16.40 27.73 35.47
C LEU A 7 -16.38 26.33 34.85
N TRP A 8 -17.51 25.92 34.29
CA TRP A 8 -17.56 24.82 33.33
C TRP A 8 -16.95 25.33 32.02
N ALA A 9 -15.69 25.00 31.77
CA ALA A 9 -15.10 25.14 30.45
C ALA A 9 -15.57 23.95 29.61
N ALA A 10 -16.47 24.20 28.65
CA ALA A 10 -16.71 23.26 27.58
C ALA A 10 -15.40 23.18 26.76
N LEU A 11 -14.67 22.08 26.89
CA LEU A 11 -13.66 21.72 25.91
C LEU A 11 -14.42 21.45 24.61
N VAL A 12 -14.43 22.44 23.72
CA VAL A 12 -14.65 22.19 22.30
C VAL A 12 -13.35 21.54 21.84
N THR A 13 -13.35 20.21 21.75
CA THR A 13 -12.36 19.49 20.94
C THR A 13 -12.62 19.91 19.50
N VAL A 14 -11.85 20.89 19.03
CA VAL A 14 -11.67 21.10 17.60
C VAL A 14 -10.88 19.88 17.15
N SER A 15 -11.59 18.88 16.61
CA SER A 15 -10.94 17.89 15.77
C SER A 15 -10.40 18.65 14.57
N LEU A 16 -9.10 18.95 14.58
CA LEU A 16 -8.41 19.21 13.32
C LEU A 16 -8.43 17.86 12.61
N ALA A 17 -9.39 17.67 11.73
CA ALA A 17 -9.19 16.76 10.61
C ALA A 17 -7.97 17.29 9.88
N THR A 18 -6.81 16.71 10.15
CA THR A 18 -5.68 16.76 9.23
C THR A 18 -6.19 16.14 7.95
N SER A 19 -6.50 16.98 6.95
CA SER A 19 -6.84 16.52 5.62
C SER A 19 -5.67 15.67 5.13
N ILE A 20 -5.92 14.38 4.97
CA ILE A 20 -4.97 13.45 4.36
C ILE A 20 -4.93 13.82 2.89
N ALA A 21 -3.73 13.94 2.35
CA ALA A 21 -3.50 14.07 0.92
C ALA A 21 -3.78 12.71 0.24
N SER A 22 -5.06 12.33 0.16
CA SER A 22 -5.50 11.28 -0.74
C SER A 22 -5.98 11.95 -2.03
N ALA A 23 -5.25 11.71 -3.12
CA ALA A 23 -5.68 12.09 -4.45
C ALA A 23 -6.11 10.82 -5.19
N THR A 24 -7.27 10.87 -5.81
CA THR A 24 -7.78 9.79 -6.67
C THR A 24 -7.52 10.16 -8.12
N GLY A 25 -7.44 9.15 -9.00
CA GLY A 25 -7.33 9.35 -10.44
C GLY A 25 -8.55 10.00 -11.13
N ASP A 26 -9.61 10.30 -10.38
CA ASP A 26 -10.90 10.78 -10.88
C ASP A 26 -11.26 12.20 -10.37
N ALA A 27 -10.25 13.00 -9.99
CA ALA A 27 -10.48 14.36 -9.56
C ALA A 27 -11.16 15.20 -10.65
N SER A 28 -11.97 16.18 -10.26
CA SER A 28 -12.56 17.14 -11.21
C SER A 28 -11.74 18.44 -11.19
N PRO A 29 -10.81 18.65 -12.14
CA PRO A 29 -10.02 19.87 -12.17
C PRO A 29 -10.92 21.09 -12.47
N PRO A 30 -10.60 22.29 -11.97
CA PRO A 30 -11.41 23.49 -12.21
C PRO A 30 -11.70 23.78 -13.68
N SER A 31 -10.80 23.46 -14.60
CA SER A 31 -11.04 23.61 -16.05
C SER A 31 -12.17 22.74 -16.61
N ALA A 32 -12.60 21.68 -15.91
CA ALA A 32 -13.75 20.86 -16.30
C ALA A 32 -15.09 21.54 -15.98
N SER A 33 -15.10 22.61 -15.18
CA SER A 33 -16.33 23.28 -14.72
C SER A 33 -16.81 24.43 -15.61
N PHE A 34 -16.05 24.79 -16.65
CA PHE A 34 -16.38 25.87 -17.59
C PHE A 34 -15.74 25.66 -18.98
N ASP A 35 -16.09 26.51 -19.95
CA ASP A 35 -15.50 26.50 -21.29
C ASP A 35 -14.05 27.06 -21.27
N ALA A 36 -13.13 26.29 -20.68
CA ALA A 36 -11.70 26.62 -20.66
C ALA A 36 -11.07 26.44 -22.05
N LEU A 37 -9.96 27.11 -22.32
CA LEU A 37 -9.21 26.95 -23.57
C LEU A 37 -8.88 25.47 -23.83
N PRO A 38 -9.00 24.99 -25.08
CA PRO A 38 -8.62 23.62 -25.43
C PRO A 38 -7.10 23.41 -25.32
N MET A 39 -6.70 22.16 -25.09
CA MET A 39 -5.30 21.76 -24.80
C MET A 39 -4.29 22.13 -25.90
N ASP A 40 -4.73 22.27 -27.16
CA ASP A 40 -3.90 22.67 -28.31
C ASP A 40 -3.56 24.17 -28.34
N LEU A 41 -4.26 24.97 -27.52
CA LEU A 41 -3.98 26.40 -27.36
C LEU A 41 -3.16 26.71 -26.09
N LEU A 42 -2.85 25.70 -25.28
CA LEU A 42 -2.03 25.86 -24.08
C LEU A 42 -0.55 26.02 -24.42
N ALA A 43 0.15 26.80 -23.59
CA ALA A 43 1.60 26.81 -23.57
C ALA A 43 2.11 25.38 -23.34
N THR A 44 2.99 24.93 -24.24
CA THR A 44 3.42 23.54 -24.29
C THR A 44 4.94 23.44 -24.17
N VAL A 45 5.38 22.58 -23.27
CA VAL A 45 6.76 22.12 -23.14
C VAL A 45 6.85 20.75 -23.80
N ALA A 46 7.57 20.66 -24.90
CA ALA A 46 7.81 19.40 -25.58
C ALA A 46 9.12 18.78 -25.09
N ILE A 47 9.02 17.57 -24.57
CA ILE A 47 10.15 16.67 -24.34
C ILE A 47 10.56 16.12 -25.71
N GLY A 48 11.86 16.21 -26.03
CA GLY A 48 12.38 15.71 -27.31
C GLY A 48 12.16 14.21 -27.47
N PRO A 49 12.19 13.67 -28.71
CA PRO A 49 12.07 12.24 -28.93
C PRO A 49 13.19 11.51 -28.18
N LEU A 50 12.83 10.44 -27.48
CA LEU A 50 13.76 9.62 -26.71
C LEU A 50 14.01 8.31 -27.44
N ASP A 51 15.28 7.94 -27.53
CA ASP A 51 15.69 6.64 -28.06
C ASP A 51 15.60 5.59 -26.95
N VAL A 52 14.37 5.16 -26.67
CA VAL A 52 14.08 4.16 -25.62
C VAL A 52 14.65 2.78 -25.96
N GLU A 53 14.89 2.48 -27.25
CA GLU A 53 15.50 1.23 -27.70
C GLU A 53 16.99 1.13 -27.36
N ALA A 54 17.65 2.26 -27.10
CA ALA A 54 19.06 2.31 -26.69
C ALA A 54 19.26 2.16 -25.17
N ILE A 55 18.19 2.10 -24.38
CA ILE A 55 18.25 1.96 -22.91
C ILE A 55 18.36 0.48 -22.57
N PRO A 56 19.47 0.00 -21.98
CA PRO A 56 19.54 -1.37 -21.50
C PRO A 56 18.52 -1.54 -20.37
N ILE A 57 17.54 -2.42 -20.59
CA ILE A 57 16.75 -2.99 -19.50
C ILE A 57 17.73 -3.83 -18.69
N SER A 58 18.05 -3.43 -17.46
CA SER A 58 18.78 -4.30 -16.55
C SER A 58 17.81 -5.34 -16.03
N GLU A 59 17.80 -6.52 -16.63
CA GLU A 59 17.05 -7.70 -16.16
C GLU A 59 17.84 -8.53 -15.12
N GLY A 60 18.86 -7.94 -14.49
CA GLY A 60 19.60 -8.57 -13.37
C GLY A 60 18.91 -8.31 -12.03
N HIS A 61 19.59 -8.63 -10.91
CA HIS A 61 19.16 -8.33 -9.52
C HIS A 61 18.99 -6.82 -9.18
N GLY A 62 18.61 -5.99 -10.15
CA GLY A 62 18.27 -4.59 -9.99
C GLY A 62 16.85 -4.37 -10.52
N ALA A 63 16.21 -3.31 -10.05
CA ALA A 63 14.80 -3.12 -10.32
C ALA A 63 14.50 -2.81 -11.82
N ARG A 64 13.22 -2.87 -12.21
CA ARG A 64 12.76 -2.70 -13.60
C ARG A 64 12.64 -1.22 -13.98
N ARG A 65 13.33 -0.78 -15.03
CA ARG A 65 13.18 0.60 -15.56
C ARG A 65 11.93 0.71 -16.43
N VAL A 66 11.02 1.60 -16.03
CA VAL A 66 9.72 1.79 -16.71
C VAL A 66 9.56 3.17 -17.37
N ALA A 67 10.45 4.10 -17.03
CA ALA A 67 10.47 5.45 -17.57
C ALA A 67 11.90 6.00 -17.72
N LEU A 68 12.03 7.15 -18.36
CA LEU A 68 13.27 7.95 -18.40
C LEU A 68 12.94 9.38 -18.02
N ALA A 69 13.57 9.94 -16.98
CA ALA A 69 13.45 11.38 -16.73
C ALA A 69 14.23 12.18 -17.76
N VAL A 70 13.57 13.23 -18.21
CA VAL A 70 14.21 14.32 -18.93
C VAL A 70 14.34 15.51 -17.98
N PRO A 71 15.58 15.95 -17.69
CA PRO A 71 15.81 17.15 -16.88
C PRO A 71 15.21 18.38 -17.54
N LEU A 72 14.59 19.22 -16.71
CA LEU A 72 13.93 20.47 -17.03
C LEU A 72 14.35 21.54 -16.01
N ASP A 73 14.04 22.79 -16.31
CA ASP A 73 14.13 23.90 -15.34
C ASP A 73 13.06 24.92 -15.75
N ILE A 74 11.84 24.66 -15.31
CA ILE A 74 10.67 25.44 -15.72
C ILE A 74 9.95 25.98 -14.50
N ASP A 75 9.93 27.32 -14.39
CA ASP A 75 8.97 28.02 -13.54
C ASP A 75 7.57 27.91 -14.14
N VAL A 76 6.71 27.10 -13.52
CA VAL A 76 5.36 26.80 -14.03
C VAL A 76 4.53 28.08 -14.13
N ALA A 77 4.65 28.99 -13.17
CA ALA A 77 3.88 30.24 -13.17
C ALA A 77 4.18 31.10 -14.40
N GLY A 78 5.47 31.21 -14.75
CA GLY A 78 5.95 31.98 -15.88
C GLY A 78 5.72 31.32 -17.24
N ALA A 79 5.64 29.99 -17.30
CA ALA A 79 5.48 29.23 -18.53
C ALA A 79 4.01 28.93 -18.90
N ALA A 80 3.10 28.90 -17.92
CA ALA A 80 1.72 28.49 -18.11
C ALA A 80 0.85 29.49 -18.88
N THR A 81 -0.22 28.98 -19.49
CA THR A 81 -1.36 29.77 -19.97
C THR A 81 -2.29 30.09 -18.81
N TRP A 82 -2.66 31.35 -18.64
CA TRP A 82 -3.52 31.82 -17.54
C TRP A 82 -4.91 32.19 -18.03
N GLU A 83 -5.93 31.74 -17.30
CA GLU A 83 -7.34 32.03 -17.56
C GLU A 83 -8.10 32.38 -16.29
N SER A 84 -9.06 33.31 -16.38
CA SER A 84 -9.95 33.61 -15.27
C SER A 84 -11.03 32.54 -15.15
N VAL A 85 -11.32 32.10 -13.92
CA VAL A 85 -12.41 31.16 -13.66
C VAL A 85 -13.71 31.97 -13.46
N PRO A 86 -14.83 31.63 -14.13
CA PRO A 86 -16.07 32.39 -14.02
C PRO A 86 -16.63 32.53 -12.60
N SER A 87 -16.39 31.53 -11.74
CA SER A 87 -16.81 31.52 -10.33
C SER A 87 -15.88 32.31 -9.40
N GLY A 88 -14.75 32.83 -9.89
CA GLY A 88 -13.75 33.56 -9.13
C GLY A 88 -12.38 32.86 -9.13
N GLY A 89 -11.31 33.65 -9.04
CA GLY A 89 -9.93 33.16 -9.17
C GLY A 89 -9.45 33.00 -10.61
N ALA A 90 -8.32 32.30 -10.75
CA ALA A 90 -7.68 32.00 -12.03
C ALA A 90 -7.10 30.58 -12.04
N ILE A 91 -6.97 30.00 -13.23
CA ILE A 91 -6.17 28.80 -13.46
C ILE A 91 -4.93 29.12 -14.28
N ALA A 92 -3.82 28.49 -13.93
CA ALA A 92 -2.60 28.41 -14.72
C ALA A 92 -2.47 26.98 -15.26
N ARG A 93 -2.37 26.80 -16.57
CA ARG A 93 -2.25 25.49 -17.20
C ARG A 93 -0.99 25.41 -18.06
N LEU A 94 -0.13 24.47 -17.75
CA LEU A 94 1.08 24.16 -18.53
C LEU A 94 0.95 22.74 -19.10
N ARG A 95 0.96 22.63 -20.42
CA ARG A 95 0.98 21.34 -21.09
C ARG A 95 2.42 20.83 -21.20
N VAL A 96 2.65 19.59 -20.81
CA VAL A 96 3.88 18.86 -21.08
C VAL A 96 3.57 17.74 -22.05
N GLN A 97 4.33 17.64 -23.13
CA GLN A 97 4.15 16.65 -24.18
C GLN A 97 5.42 15.83 -24.34
N SER A 98 5.29 14.51 -24.36
CA SER A 98 6.37 13.57 -24.64
C SER A 98 5.82 12.57 -25.63
N ALA A 99 6.08 12.82 -26.92
CA ALA A 99 5.55 11.99 -28.00
C ALA A 99 5.88 10.52 -27.74
N ASP A 100 4.92 9.63 -28.00
CA ASP A 100 5.06 8.18 -27.83
C ASP A 100 5.15 7.66 -26.39
N ALA A 101 5.12 8.54 -25.37
CA ALA A 101 5.08 8.11 -23.98
C ALA A 101 3.76 7.41 -23.65
N LEU A 102 3.83 6.40 -22.79
CA LEU A 102 2.66 5.70 -22.24
C LEU A 102 2.05 6.45 -21.04
N PHE A 103 2.90 7.13 -20.27
CA PHE A 103 2.53 8.02 -19.18
C PHE A 103 3.60 9.09 -18.97
N LEU A 104 3.26 10.14 -18.21
CA LEU A 104 4.21 11.11 -17.66
C LEU A 104 4.11 11.14 -16.14
N SER A 105 5.22 11.43 -15.47
CA SER A 105 5.26 11.85 -14.07
C SER A 105 6.23 13.03 -13.93
N PHE A 106 6.07 13.84 -12.88
CA PHE A 106 6.74 15.13 -12.75
C PHE A 106 7.46 15.23 -11.42
N LYS A 107 8.73 15.67 -11.46
CA LYS A 107 9.51 15.95 -10.26
C LYS A 107 9.73 17.46 -10.13
N PHE A 108 9.45 17.99 -8.95
CA PHE A 108 9.58 19.40 -8.63
C PHE A 108 10.71 19.63 -7.64
N SER A 109 11.63 20.53 -7.99
CA SER A 109 12.68 21.01 -7.07
C SER A 109 12.17 22.09 -6.11
N THR A 110 11.02 22.70 -6.45
CA THR A 110 10.29 23.64 -5.61
C THR A 110 8.80 23.37 -5.79
N PHE A 111 8.11 23.06 -4.70
CA PHE A 111 6.68 22.84 -4.63
C PHE A 111 6.16 23.51 -3.36
N THR A 112 5.60 24.70 -3.50
CA THR A 112 5.09 25.49 -2.38
C THR A 112 3.78 26.13 -2.76
N LEU A 113 2.73 25.83 -2.00
CA LEU A 113 1.37 26.28 -2.25
C LEU A 113 0.85 27.11 -1.06
N ALA A 114 0.24 28.26 -1.35
CA ALA A 114 -0.50 29.00 -0.33
C ALA A 114 -1.85 28.32 -0.03
N SER A 115 -2.43 28.62 1.13
CA SER A 115 -3.76 28.11 1.50
C SER A 115 -4.81 28.49 0.44
N GLY A 116 -5.57 27.50 -0.01
CA GLY A 116 -6.61 27.64 -1.05
C GLY A 116 -6.10 27.49 -2.49
N VAL A 117 -4.78 27.39 -2.71
CA VAL A 117 -4.21 27.01 -4.00
C VAL A 117 -4.27 25.50 -4.16
N GLU A 118 -4.66 25.05 -5.34
CA GLU A 118 -4.80 23.63 -5.67
C GLU A 118 -4.02 23.32 -6.94
N VAL A 119 -3.33 22.19 -6.97
CA VAL A 119 -2.64 21.66 -8.15
C VAL A 119 -3.30 20.37 -8.58
N TYR A 120 -3.44 20.18 -9.88
CA TYR A 120 -3.95 18.98 -10.52
C TYR A 120 -3.01 18.55 -11.64
N PHE A 121 -2.86 17.24 -11.83
CA PHE A 121 -2.17 16.65 -12.97
C PHE A 121 -3.18 15.92 -13.84
N VAL A 122 -3.42 16.45 -15.05
CA VAL A 122 -4.57 16.09 -15.88
C VAL A 122 -4.09 15.45 -17.18
N SER A 123 -4.65 14.30 -17.55
CA SER A 123 -4.41 13.66 -18.84
C SER A 123 -4.99 14.48 -20.01
N GLU A 124 -4.40 14.38 -21.21
CA GLU A 124 -4.80 15.19 -22.38
C GLU A 124 -6.30 15.09 -22.75
N HIS A 125 -6.93 13.94 -22.50
CA HIS A 125 -8.36 13.73 -22.77
C HIS A 125 -9.25 13.92 -21.54
N GLN A 126 -8.70 14.42 -20.42
CA GLN A 126 -9.38 14.61 -19.13
C GLN A 126 -10.11 13.35 -18.63
N GLN A 127 -9.62 12.17 -19.01
CA GLN A 127 -10.15 10.89 -18.55
C GLN A 127 -9.57 10.47 -17.20
N TYR A 128 -8.52 11.17 -16.78
CA TYR A 128 -7.80 10.99 -15.53
C TYR A 128 -7.30 12.35 -15.05
N ALA A 129 -7.47 12.63 -13.78
CA ALA A 129 -6.85 13.76 -13.11
C ALA A 129 -6.49 13.41 -11.67
N ALA A 130 -5.24 13.64 -11.30
CA ALA A 130 -4.76 13.52 -9.93
C ALA A 130 -4.82 14.87 -9.23
N GLY A 131 -5.45 14.94 -8.06
CA GLY A 131 -5.52 16.11 -7.18
C GLY A 131 -6.86 16.19 -6.43
N PRO A 132 -7.17 17.34 -5.79
CA PRO A 132 -6.29 18.50 -5.61
C PRO A 132 -5.11 18.19 -4.67
N PHE A 133 -3.93 18.69 -5.02
CA PHE A 133 -2.82 18.88 -4.07
C PHE A 133 -2.84 20.31 -3.56
N GLY A 134 -2.76 20.50 -2.24
CA GLY A 134 -2.90 21.79 -1.59
C GLY A 134 -1.74 22.12 -0.64
N VAL A 135 -1.97 23.07 0.27
CA VAL A 135 -0.94 23.50 1.23
C VAL A 135 -0.42 22.37 2.12
N ALA A 136 -1.22 21.33 2.37
CA ALA A 136 -0.80 20.15 3.13
C ALA A 136 0.29 19.33 2.40
N ASP A 137 0.34 19.41 1.07
CA ASP A 137 1.34 18.75 0.22
C ASP A 137 2.64 19.55 0.07
N THR A 138 2.71 20.74 0.68
CA THR A 138 3.94 21.53 0.73
C THR A 138 4.85 20.99 1.82
N LYS A 139 5.80 20.13 1.41
CA LYS A 139 6.77 19.47 2.29
C LYS A 139 7.87 20.43 2.73
N GLU A 140 8.49 20.18 3.88
CA GLU A 140 9.63 20.97 4.39
C GLU A 140 10.82 20.94 3.42
N THR A 141 11.00 19.82 2.71
CA THR A 141 12.02 19.67 1.65
C THR A 141 11.80 20.64 0.49
N GLY A 142 10.57 21.14 0.31
CA GLY A 142 10.15 21.90 -0.86
C GLY A 142 10.10 21.08 -2.14
N ARG A 143 10.27 19.75 -2.08
CA ARG A 143 10.25 18.86 -3.24
C ARG A 143 8.94 18.10 -3.31
N PHE A 144 8.55 17.71 -4.52
CA PHE A 144 7.33 16.96 -4.75
C PHE A 144 7.48 16.11 -6.01
N GLY A 145 6.96 14.89 -5.97
CA GLY A 145 6.77 14.05 -7.14
C GLY A 145 5.28 13.88 -7.40
N SER A 146 4.86 14.03 -8.67
CA SER A 146 3.49 13.76 -9.07
C SER A 146 3.25 12.28 -9.30
N PRO A 147 2.06 11.75 -9.03
CA PRO A 147 1.70 10.42 -9.54
C PRO A 147 1.85 10.37 -11.07
N VAL A 148 1.80 9.16 -11.62
CA VAL A 148 1.66 8.94 -13.06
C VAL A 148 0.40 9.60 -13.61
N VAL A 149 0.53 10.12 -14.84
CA VAL A 149 -0.56 10.64 -15.65
C VAL A 149 -0.56 9.87 -16.97
N PRO A 150 -1.60 9.07 -17.26
CA PRO A 150 -1.66 8.29 -18.50
C PRO A 150 -1.65 9.18 -19.76
N GLY A 151 -0.98 8.68 -20.80
CA GLY A 151 -0.92 9.27 -22.13
C GLY A 151 0.42 9.92 -22.48
N GLU A 152 0.53 10.41 -23.71
CA GLU A 152 1.73 11.08 -24.23
C GLU A 152 1.78 12.58 -23.92
N SER A 153 0.75 13.10 -23.23
CA SER A 153 0.72 14.48 -22.76
C SER A 153 -0.12 14.61 -21.49
N ALA A 154 0.34 15.50 -20.62
CA ALA A 154 -0.30 15.82 -19.37
C ALA A 154 -0.26 17.33 -19.13
N VAL A 155 -1.22 17.84 -18.36
CA VAL A 155 -1.35 19.25 -17.98
C VAL A 155 -1.17 19.39 -16.49
N ILE A 156 -0.24 20.25 -16.11
CA ILE A 156 -0.11 20.77 -14.75
C ILE A 156 -1.08 21.95 -14.66
N GLU A 157 -2.18 21.77 -13.96
CA GLU A 157 -3.20 22.80 -13.72
C GLU A 157 -3.10 23.30 -12.28
N VAL A 158 -3.01 24.62 -12.11
CA VAL A 158 -2.94 25.27 -10.81
C VAL A 158 -4.11 26.23 -10.68
N PHE A 159 -4.99 26.00 -9.71
CA PHE A 159 -6.03 26.94 -9.34
C PHE A 159 -5.56 27.91 -8.26
N VAL A 160 -5.87 29.18 -8.48
CA VAL A 160 -5.49 30.28 -7.60
C VAL A 160 -6.74 31.10 -7.25
N PRO A 161 -7.14 31.14 -5.97
CA PRO A 161 -8.19 32.04 -5.51
C PRO A 161 -7.83 33.52 -5.70
N ASP A 162 -8.86 34.37 -5.77
CA ASP A 162 -8.67 35.81 -5.85
C ASP A 162 -7.87 36.37 -4.65
N ALA A 163 -7.09 37.43 -4.90
CA ALA A 163 -6.41 38.23 -3.89
C ALA A 163 -5.30 37.54 -3.08
N ILE A 164 -4.66 36.49 -3.61
CA ILE A 164 -3.44 35.88 -3.03
C ILE A 164 -2.18 36.39 -3.77
N PRO A 165 -1.34 37.24 -3.14
CA PRO A 165 -0.04 37.60 -3.69
C PRO A 165 0.94 36.43 -3.54
N ALA A 166 1.72 36.12 -4.59
CA ALA A 166 2.65 34.99 -4.63
C ALA A 166 1.97 33.65 -4.21
N PRO A 167 0.95 33.22 -4.96
CA PRO A 167 0.09 32.10 -4.57
C PRO A 167 0.82 30.76 -4.51
N PHE A 168 1.84 30.57 -5.36
CA PHE A 168 2.65 29.37 -5.38
C PHE A 168 4.04 29.63 -5.92
N ALA A 169 4.95 28.69 -5.67
CA ALA A 169 6.22 28.54 -6.36
C ALA A 169 6.36 27.08 -6.78
N LEU A 170 6.36 26.84 -8.09
CA LEU A 170 6.48 25.52 -8.70
C LEU A 170 7.61 25.54 -9.72
N ASN A 171 8.73 24.86 -9.43
CA ASN A 171 9.82 24.65 -10.40
C ASN A 171 9.86 23.17 -10.79
N LEU A 172 9.55 22.90 -12.06
CA LEU A 172 9.59 21.57 -12.64
C LEU A 172 11.05 21.21 -12.98
N GLU A 173 11.59 20.24 -12.24
CA GLU A 173 12.98 19.75 -12.31
C GLU A 173 13.15 18.68 -13.38
N SER A 174 12.17 17.79 -13.51
CA SER A 174 12.18 16.76 -14.56
C SER A 174 10.77 16.29 -14.89
N ALA A 175 10.62 15.73 -16.08
CA ALA A 175 9.43 15.02 -16.49
C ALA A 175 9.83 13.64 -17.04
N SER A 176 9.19 12.61 -16.54
CA SER A 176 9.42 11.22 -16.94
C SER A 176 8.67 10.90 -18.23
N HIS A 177 9.34 10.20 -19.15
CA HIS A 177 8.75 9.55 -20.30
C HIS A 177 8.59 8.06 -19.98
N GLY A 178 7.36 7.61 -19.71
CA GLY A 178 7.05 6.20 -19.52
C GLY A 178 7.07 5.43 -20.83
N PHE A 179 7.82 4.33 -20.90
CA PHE A 179 7.98 3.51 -22.12
C PHE A 179 7.62 2.03 -21.95
N ALA A 180 7.45 1.58 -20.70
CA ALA A 180 6.82 0.31 -20.37
C ALA A 180 5.38 0.58 -19.93
N ASN A 181 4.44 -0.31 -20.28
CA ASN A 181 3.07 -0.36 -19.78
C ASN A 181 3.09 -0.89 -18.34
N ALA A 182 3.95 -0.27 -17.54
CA ALA A 182 3.92 -0.36 -16.12
C ALA A 182 2.53 0.03 -15.63
N LEU A 183 2.02 -0.70 -14.65
CA LEU A 183 0.76 -0.40 -13.97
C LEU A 183 -0.50 -0.63 -14.82
N GLY A 184 -0.42 -1.41 -15.91
CA GLY A 184 -1.61 -1.79 -16.70
C GLY A 184 -2.43 -0.59 -17.20
N MET A 185 -1.84 0.62 -17.18
CA MET A 185 -2.53 1.91 -17.29
C MET A 185 -3.07 2.18 -18.69
N THR A 186 -2.60 1.42 -19.67
CA THR A 186 -3.00 1.59 -21.06
C THR A 186 -3.31 0.25 -21.70
N SER A 187 -4.24 0.25 -22.66
CA SER A 187 -4.41 -0.86 -23.61
C SER A 187 -3.30 -0.90 -24.67
N ILE A 188 -2.23 -0.10 -24.52
CA ILE A 188 -1.17 0.09 -25.50
C ILE A 188 -0.03 -0.88 -25.14
N PRO A 189 0.37 -1.79 -26.04
CA PRO A 189 1.46 -2.72 -25.78
C PRO A 189 2.79 -1.98 -25.56
N ASP A 190 3.67 -2.60 -24.78
CA ASP A 190 5.00 -2.07 -24.49
C ASP A 190 5.78 -1.70 -25.76
N ARG A 191 6.54 -0.60 -25.68
CA ARG A 191 7.31 -0.09 -26.83
C ARG A 191 8.81 -0.41 -26.76
N ALA A 192 9.31 -0.87 -25.61
CA ALA A 192 10.71 -1.30 -25.45
C ALA A 192 10.92 -2.78 -25.87
N PRO A 193 12.03 -3.13 -26.54
CA PRO A 193 12.39 -4.54 -26.79
C PRO A 193 12.60 -5.30 -25.47
N GLY A 194 11.91 -6.43 -25.27
CA GLY A 194 11.99 -7.23 -24.03
C GLY A 194 10.88 -6.93 -23.01
N ALA A 195 10.08 -5.91 -23.26
CA ALA A 195 8.91 -5.64 -22.46
C ALA A 195 7.78 -6.65 -22.79
N SER A 196 7.06 -7.08 -21.74
CA SER A 196 6.23 -8.27 -21.75
C SER A 196 5.04 -8.19 -22.70
N THR A 197 5.21 -8.71 -23.91
CA THR A 197 4.18 -8.83 -24.96
C THR A 197 3.09 -9.89 -24.66
N GLY A 198 2.69 -10.08 -23.41
CA GLY A 198 1.89 -11.26 -23.01
C GLY A 198 2.74 -12.50 -22.75
N THR A 199 4.06 -12.33 -22.75
CA THR A 199 5.06 -13.32 -22.32
C THR A 199 5.87 -12.73 -21.19
N SER A 200 6.18 -13.51 -20.16
CA SER A 200 7.15 -13.13 -19.12
C SER A 200 8.44 -12.57 -19.74
N ALA A 201 9.23 -11.80 -18.98
CA ALA A 201 10.57 -11.37 -19.40
C ALA A 201 11.45 -12.55 -19.87
N PHE A 202 11.08 -13.77 -19.47
CA PHE A 202 11.74 -15.03 -19.76
C PHE A 202 11.02 -15.92 -20.82
N GLY A 203 9.97 -15.41 -21.50
CA GLY A 203 9.44 -16.02 -22.72
C GLY A 203 8.37 -17.13 -22.57
N GLY A 204 7.59 -17.15 -21.47
CA GLY A 204 6.48 -18.09 -21.26
C GLY A 204 5.10 -17.42 -21.17
N PRO A 205 3.97 -18.13 -21.41
CA PRO A 205 2.64 -17.58 -21.15
C PRO A 205 2.43 -17.35 -19.66
N PHE A 206 1.82 -16.21 -19.30
CA PHE A 206 1.49 -15.77 -17.93
C PHE A 206 0.47 -16.65 -17.16
N ALA A 207 0.24 -17.88 -17.57
CA ALA A 207 -0.86 -18.71 -17.12
C ALA A 207 -0.78 -19.16 -15.64
N CYS A 208 0.37 -18.97 -14.97
CA CYS A 208 0.57 -19.40 -13.58
C CYS A 208 0.37 -18.30 -12.53
N GLN A 209 0.49 -17.02 -12.89
CA GLN A 209 0.20 -15.93 -11.94
C GLN A 209 -1.26 -15.97 -11.49
N ARG A 210 -1.50 -15.55 -10.26
CA ARG A 210 -2.83 -15.54 -9.64
C ARG A 210 -3.10 -14.17 -9.07
N ASP A 211 -4.21 -13.60 -9.51
CA ASP A 211 -4.73 -12.36 -8.94
C ASP A 211 -5.15 -12.60 -7.48
N ILE A 212 -4.93 -11.60 -6.61
CA ILE A 212 -5.30 -11.70 -5.20
C ILE A 212 -6.80 -11.98 -5.00
N ASN A 213 -7.66 -11.58 -5.95
CA ASN A 213 -9.10 -11.81 -5.89
C ASN A 213 -9.54 -13.13 -6.55
N CYS A 214 -8.59 -14.05 -6.81
CA CYS A 214 -8.85 -15.46 -7.10
C CYS A 214 -9.07 -16.27 -5.80
N PRO A 215 -9.68 -17.48 -5.88
CA PRO A 215 -9.94 -18.31 -4.69
C PRO A 215 -8.70 -18.60 -3.82
N GLU A 216 -7.52 -18.69 -4.45
CA GLU A 216 -6.24 -18.89 -3.77
C GLU A 216 -5.87 -17.71 -2.85
N GLY A 217 -6.28 -16.48 -3.20
CA GLY A 217 -6.00 -15.27 -2.43
C GLY A 217 -7.05 -14.93 -1.37
N ALA A 218 -8.14 -15.69 -1.27
CA ALA A 218 -9.21 -15.46 -0.29
C ALA A 218 -8.70 -15.43 1.17
N PRO A 219 -7.71 -16.24 1.60
CA PRO A 219 -7.15 -16.15 2.95
C PRO A 219 -6.27 -14.92 3.18
N TYR A 220 -5.83 -14.23 2.12
CA TYR A 220 -4.76 -13.23 2.17
C TYR A 220 -5.23 -11.79 1.91
N GLN A 221 -6.50 -11.50 2.17
CA GLN A 221 -7.10 -10.21 1.85
C GLN A 221 -6.63 -9.07 2.76
N LEU A 222 -6.16 -9.39 3.97
CA LEU A 222 -5.62 -8.39 4.90
C LEU A 222 -4.18 -8.02 4.56
N GLU A 223 -3.45 -8.91 3.90
CA GLU A 223 -2.03 -8.78 3.60
C GLU A 223 -1.76 -7.99 2.31
N LYS A 224 -2.77 -7.30 1.78
CA LYS A 224 -2.67 -6.50 0.56
C LYS A 224 -1.57 -5.46 0.68
N GLN A 225 -0.73 -5.43 -0.36
CA GLN A 225 0.48 -4.63 -0.41
C GLN A 225 0.29 -3.41 -1.32
N ALA A 226 1.18 -2.44 -1.18
CA ALA A 226 1.28 -1.31 -2.09
C ALA A 226 2.56 -1.42 -2.90
N PHE A 227 2.61 -0.72 -4.03
CA PHE A 227 3.87 -0.49 -4.71
C PHE A 227 4.29 0.97 -4.57
N ALA A 228 5.60 1.17 -4.51
CA ALA A 228 6.23 2.46 -4.59
C ALA A 228 6.78 2.68 -6.00
N GLU A 229 6.63 3.90 -6.50
CA GLU A 229 7.20 4.37 -7.75
C GLU A 229 8.23 5.47 -7.48
N GLY A 230 9.44 5.27 -7.99
CA GLY A 230 10.52 6.25 -7.99
C GLY A 230 10.44 7.23 -9.16
N TYR A 231 11.10 8.39 -9.00
CA TYR A 231 11.27 9.35 -10.08
C TYR A 231 12.61 9.11 -10.78
N ASP A 232 12.80 9.72 -11.95
CA ASP A 232 14.01 9.58 -12.76
C ASP A 232 14.19 8.29 -13.57
N GLY A 233 13.10 7.56 -13.79
CA GLY A 233 13.10 6.30 -14.53
C GLY A 233 13.35 5.07 -13.66
N GLU A 234 13.23 5.26 -12.35
CA GLU A 234 13.42 4.26 -11.31
C GLU A 234 12.09 3.56 -10.97
N PHE A 235 12.06 2.27 -11.30
CA PHE A 235 11.68 1.16 -10.42
C PHE A 235 10.31 1.21 -9.72
N ILE A 236 9.45 0.26 -10.10
CA ILE A 236 8.33 -0.21 -9.29
C ILE A 236 8.87 -1.29 -8.36
N CYS A 237 8.68 -1.10 -7.06
CA CYS A 237 8.91 -2.14 -6.07
C CYS A 237 7.71 -2.24 -5.14
N THR A 238 7.49 -3.45 -4.65
CA THR A 238 6.44 -3.79 -3.71
C THR A 238 6.87 -3.41 -2.29
N GLY A 239 5.93 -3.10 -1.42
CA GLY A 239 6.15 -2.99 0.02
C GLY A 239 4.86 -3.00 0.83
N GLN A 240 5.03 -2.98 2.14
CA GLN A 240 3.95 -3.25 3.09
C GLN A 240 4.03 -2.34 4.30
N LEU A 241 2.86 -1.94 4.82
CA LEU A 241 2.78 -1.30 6.13
C LEU A 241 3.03 -2.33 7.22
N LEU A 242 3.77 -1.93 8.26
CA LEU A 242 4.07 -2.76 9.42
C LEU A 242 3.49 -2.18 10.71
N ASN A 243 2.95 -3.05 11.53
CA ASN A 243 2.60 -2.74 12.91
C ASN A 243 3.87 -2.64 13.78
N ASN A 244 3.76 -2.00 14.94
CA ASN A 244 4.82 -1.93 15.94
C ASN A 244 4.28 -2.24 17.34
N THR A 245 5.17 -2.43 18.32
CA THR A 245 4.75 -2.80 19.68
C THR A 245 3.94 -1.74 20.42
N ALA A 246 3.90 -0.49 19.92
CA ALA A 246 3.03 0.55 20.45
C ALA A 246 1.63 0.57 19.82
N GLN A 247 1.43 -0.13 18.68
CA GLN A 247 0.16 -0.16 17.94
C GLN A 247 -0.40 1.26 17.72
N ASP A 248 0.44 2.16 17.24
CA ASP A 248 0.19 3.60 17.20
C ASP A 248 -0.18 4.13 15.81
N GLY A 249 -0.31 3.25 14.81
CA GLY A 249 -0.66 3.59 13.44
C GLY A 249 0.35 4.42 12.68
N ARG A 250 1.62 4.41 13.10
CA ARG A 250 2.69 5.01 12.28
C ARG A 250 2.80 4.29 10.94
N ASN A 251 2.81 5.06 9.85
CA ASN A 251 2.88 4.61 8.45
C ASN A 251 4.24 4.00 8.08
N LEU A 252 4.64 2.93 8.77
CA LEU A 252 5.93 2.25 8.62
C LEU A 252 5.88 1.33 7.39
N TYR A 253 6.46 1.76 6.29
CA TYR A 253 6.47 1.02 5.03
C TYR A 253 7.81 0.30 4.83
N LEU A 254 7.79 -1.03 4.78
CA LEU A 254 8.96 -1.86 4.55
C LEU A 254 9.03 -2.30 3.08
N THR A 255 10.23 -2.24 2.49
CA THR A 255 10.52 -2.68 1.12
C THR A 255 12.00 -3.10 0.99
N ALA A 256 12.49 -3.32 -0.23
CA ALA A 256 13.87 -3.72 -0.51
C ALA A 256 14.78 -2.52 -0.78
N ALA A 257 16.02 -2.55 -0.27
CA ALA A 257 16.97 -1.45 -0.41
C ALA A 257 17.55 -1.33 -1.84
N HIS A 258 17.60 -2.42 -2.61
CA HIS A 258 18.06 -2.40 -4.00
C HIS A 258 17.14 -1.66 -4.96
N CYS A 259 15.96 -1.26 -4.48
CA CYS A 259 15.07 -0.35 -5.19
C CYS A 259 15.58 1.10 -5.16
N GLU A 260 16.59 1.40 -4.34
CA GLU A 260 17.32 2.68 -4.27
C GLU A 260 16.46 3.93 -3.95
N PHE A 261 15.26 3.72 -3.40
CA PHE A 261 14.33 4.80 -3.03
C PHE A 261 14.88 5.79 -1.96
N PHE A 262 15.99 5.46 -1.29
CA PHE A 262 16.64 6.35 -0.31
C PHE A 262 17.24 7.63 -0.94
N LEU A 263 17.37 7.70 -2.26
CA LEU A 263 17.98 8.85 -2.93
C LEU A 263 17.14 10.12 -2.79
N ASP A 264 15.81 10.01 -2.80
CA ASP A 264 14.88 11.11 -2.59
C ASP A 264 13.45 10.64 -2.20
N PRO A 265 13.26 10.16 -0.97
CA PRO A 265 11.98 9.59 -0.54
C PRO A 265 10.83 10.61 -0.53
N SER A 266 11.15 11.91 -0.49
CA SER A 266 10.16 12.99 -0.51
C SER A 266 9.38 13.11 -1.81
N THR A 267 9.88 12.49 -2.88
CA THR A 267 9.22 12.52 -4.19
C THR A 267 8.34 11.30 -4.44
N LEU A 268 8.62 10.15 -3.83
CA LEU A 268 7.95 8.86 -4.10
C LEU A 268 6.42 8.92 -4.14
N SER A 269 5.81 8.11 -4.99
CA SER A 269 4.37 7.82 -4.97
C SER A 269 4.13 6.39 -4.50
N PHE A 270 3.13 6.19 -3.65
CA PHE A 270 2.74 4.88 -3.10
C PHE A 270 1.30 4.59 -3.52
N TYR A 271 1.08 3.48 -4.21
CA TYR A 271 -0.22 3.16 -4.78
C TYR A 271 -0.88 2.02 -4.02
N TRP A 272 -2.10 2.27 -3.58
CA TRP A 272 -2.91 1.41 -2.73
C TRP A 272 -4.02 0.77 -3.55
N ASN A 273 -4.42 -0.45 -3.18
CA ASN A 273 -5.53 -1.18 -3.80
C ASN A 273 -5.44 -1.30 -5.33
N TYR A 274 -4.22 -1.36 -5.86
CA TYR A 274 -3.99 -1.61 -7.28
C TYR A 274 -4.16 -3.11 -7.56
N GLU A 275 -5.41 -3.56 -7.54
CA GLU A 275 -5.84 -4.95 -7.72
C GLU A 275 -7.07 -5.01 -8.65
N ASN A 276 -7.25 -6.10 -9.41
CA ASN A 276 -8.46 -6.27 -10.20
C ASN A 276 -9.64 -6.62 -9.28
N SER A 277 -10.84 -6.12 -9.55
CA SER A 277 -12.02 -6.38 -8.73
C SER A 277 -12.42 -7.85 -8.67
N THR A 278 -11.98 -8.66 -9.64
CA THR A 278 -12.22 -10.10 -9.72
C THR A 278 -11.02 -10.79 -10.37
N CYS A 279 -10.91 -12.10 -10.17
CA CYS A 279 -9.92 -12.98 -10.83
C CYS A 279 -9.85 -12.90 -12.37
N THR A 280 -10.82 -12.26 -13.04
CA THR A 280 -10.88 -12.18 -14.51
C THR A 280 -11.08 -10.77 -15.05
N SER A 281 -11.19 -9.76 -14.18
CA SER A 281 -11.36 -8.38 -14.60
C SER A 281 -10.01 -7.74 -14.93
N SER A 282 -10.08 -6.50 -15.42
CA SER A 282 -8.92 -5.68 -15.78
C SER A 282 -9.28 -4.22 -15.47
N ASP A 283 -9.48 -3.94 -14.19
CA ASP A 283 -10.13 -2.73 -13.69
C ASP A 283 -9.48 -2.15 -12.43
N ALA A 284 -8.20 -2.46 -12.21
CA ALA A 284 -7.46 -1.98 -11.06
C ALA A 284 -7.39 -0.44 -11.00
N PRO A 285 -7.77 0.19 -9.88
CA PRO A 285 -7.75 1.63 -9.74
C PRO A 285 -6.35 2.17 -9.43
N LEU A 286 -6.13 3.45 -9.73
CA LEU A 286 -4.94 4.19 -9.30
C LEU A 286 -5.31 5.14 -8.16
N VAL A 287 -5.07 4.67 -6.95
CA VAL A 287 -5.25 5.44 -5.72
C VAL A 287 -3.90 5.49 -5.02
N PHE A 288 -3.48 6.67 -4.53
CA PHE A 288 -2.10 6.83 -4.06
C PHE A 288 -1.94 7.90 -2.97
N THR A 289 -0.79 7.82 -2.30
CA THR A 289 -0.20 8.89 -1.48
C THR A 289 1.18 9.25 -2.02
N THR A 290 1.76 10.36 -1.55
CA THR A 290 3.10 10.79 -1.99
C THR A 290 3.99 11.19 -0.83
N GLY A 291 5.27 10.89 -0.94
CA GLY A 291 6.29 11.27 0.02
C GLY A 291 6.49 10.28 1.15
N ALA A 292 7.74 10.23 1.58
CA ALA A 292 8.15 9.51 2.75
C ALA A 292 9.41 10.13 3.35
N THR A 293 9.68 9.72 4.58
CA THR A 293 10.97 9.89 5.26
C THR A 293 11.68 8.54 5.35
N ASP A 294 12.94 8.49 4.89
CA ASP A 294 13.80 7.31 5.08
C ASP A 294 14.17 7.17 6.56
N LEU A 295 13.71 6.08 7.19
CA LEU A 295 14.04 5.76 8.57
C LEU A 295 15.28 4.88 8.66
N TYR A 296 15.40 3.93 7.72
CA TYR A 296 16.52 3.01 7.64
C TYR A 296 16.64 2.40 6.23
N HIS A 297 17.86 2.19 5.77
CA HIS A 297 18.15 1.34 4.62
C HIS A 297 19.45 0.57 4.82
N SER A 298 19.50 -0.66 4.32
CA SER A 298 20.72 -1.44 4.23
C SER A 298 21.65 -0.88 3.16
N ILE A 299 22.94 -1.22 3.25
CA ILE A 299 23.90 -0.95 2.17
C ILE A 299 23.81 -2.13 1.20
N TRP A 300 23.18 -1.93 0.04
CA TRP A 300 23.21 -2.91 -1.05
C TRP A 300 24.64 -3.07 -1.62
N PRO A 301 25.13 -4.29 -1.93
CA PRO A 301 24.48 -5.59 -1.85
C PRO A 301 24.83 -6.39 -0.58
N PHE A 302 25.01 -5.74 0.57
CA PHE A 302 25.34 -6.40 1.85
C PHE A 302 24.13 -6.58 2.78
N GLY A 303 23.00 -5.97 2.41
CA GLY A 303 21.68 -6.15 2.99
C GLY A 303 20.65 -5.57 2.04
N ASP A 304 19.36 -5.84 2.29
CA ASP A 304 18.31 -5.47 1.35
C ASP A 304 16.97 -5.06 2.01
N LEU A 305 17.01 -4.43 3.17
CA LEU A 305 15.83 -3.86 3.84
C LEU A 305 15.85 -2.34 3.77
N GLN A 306 14.69 -1.77 3.48
CA GLN A 306 14.46 -0.34 3.58
C GLN A 306 13.14 -0.08 4.28
N LEU A 307 13.17 0.81 5.29
CA LEU A 307 12.03 1.22 6.09
C LEU A 307 11.80 2.72 5.92
N PHE A 308 10.59 3.06 5.51
CA PHE A 308 10.09 4.42 5.40
C PHE A 308 9.04 4.73 6.45
N GLU A 309 8.88 6.01 6.78
CA GLU A 309 7.64 6.54 7.35
C GLU A 309 6.97 7.39 6.27
N LEU A 310 5.79 6.95 5.81
CA LEU A 310 5.08 7.64 4.72
C LEU A 310 4.47 8.96 5.20
N ASP A 311 4.52 9.97 4.34
CA ASP A 311 3.78 11.21 4.55
C ASP A 311 2.28 10.92 4.44
N GLY A 312 1.47 11.62 5.23
CA GLY A 312 0.02 11.45 5.26
C GLY A 312 -0.53 11.33 6.68
N GLY A 313 -1.84 11.17 6.78
CA GLY A 313 -2.48 10.83 8.06
C GLY A 313 -2.82 9.33 8.12
N ASP A 314 -3.96 9.03 8.72
CA ASP A 314 -4.50 7.68 8.87
C ASP A 314 -4.77 7.00 7.52
N LEU A 315 -3.87 6.10 7.12
CA LEU A 315 -3.96 5.38 5.85
C LEU A 315 -5.02 4.27 5.91
N GLU A 316 -5.21 3.64 7.07
CA GLU A 316 -6.18 2.56 7.23
C GLU A 316 -7.58 3.03 6.85
N SER A 317 -8.11 4.03 7.55
CA SER A 317 -9.47 4.50 7.25
C SER A 317 -9.61 5.18 5.88
N SER A 318 -8.50 5.60 5.28
CA SER A 318 -8.49 6.25 3.96
C SER A 318 -8.47 5.26 2.80
N PHE A 319 -7.86 4.09 2.98
CA PHE A 319 -7.57 3.14 1.91
C PHE A 319 -7.94 1.70 2.25
N ASP A 320 -8.49 1.40 3.42
CA ASP A 320 -8.80 0.04 3.87
C ASP A 320 -7.54 -0.85 3.84
N VAL A 321 -6.46 -0.37 4.46
CA VAL A 321 -5.15 -1.03 4.48
C VAL A 321 -4.80 -1.52 5.88
N THR A 322 -4.14 -2.67 5.96
CA THR A 322 -3.71 -3.28 7.23
C THR A 322 -2.22 -3.03 7.48
N TYR A 323 -1.85 -2.79 8.74
CA TYR A 323 -0.47 -2.75 9.20
C TYR A 323 -0.06 -4.16 9.61
N LEU A 324 0.76 -4.82 8.81
CA LEU A 324 1.06 -6.23 8.98
C LEU A 324 1.89 -6.50 10.23
N GLY A 325 1.61 -7.64 10.85
CA GLY A 325 2.44 -8.19 11.92
C GLY A 325 3.81 -8.62 11.42
N TRP A 326 4.74 -8.86 12.34
CA TRP A 326 6.08 -9.33 12.01
C TRP A 326 6.57 -10.39 12.99
N ARG A 327 7.47 -11.26 12.53
CA ARG A 327 8.16 -12.27 13.35
C ARG A 327 9.66 -12.25 13.09
N ARG A 328 10.46 -12.31 14.17
CA ARG A 328 11.93 -12.17 14.11
C ARG A 328 12.72 -13.22 14.90
N ASP A 329 12.09 -14.33 15.25
CA ASP A 329 12.69 -15.39 16.07
C ASP A 329 13.76 -16.23 15.34
N GLY A 330 13.87 -16.07 14.02
CA GLY A 330 14.84 -16.78 13.19
C GLY A 330 14.47 -18.23 12.89
N VAL A 331 13.21 -18.62 13.08
CA VAL A 331 12.70 -19.95 12.69
C VAL A 331 12.16 -19.88 11.25
N ALA A 332 12.53 -20.83 10.39
CA ALA A 332 12.00 -20.88 9.03
C ALA A 332 10.47 -21.07 9.02
N PRO A 333 9.71 -20.31 8.22
CA PRO A 333 8.30 -20.58 7.95
C PRO A 333 8.07 -22.03 7.50
N THR A 334 6.99 -22.65 7.95
CA THR A 334 6.61 -24.01 7.50
C THR A 334 5.75 -24.01 6.25
N GLN A 335 5.17 -22.86 5.94
CA GLN A 335 4.45 -22.48 4.73
C GLN A 335 4.70 -20.99 4.56
N SER A 336 4.68 -20.52 3.32
CA SER A 336 4.92 -19.11 3.03
C SER A 336 3.97 -18.59 1.97
N ALA A 337 3.70 -17.29 2.04
CA ALA A 337 3.08 -16.58 0.94
C ALA A 337 3.80 -15.26 0.70
N THR A 338 3.68 -14.73 -0.51
CA THR A 338 4.04 -13.35 -0.79
C THR A 338 3.02 -12.76 -1.74
N LEU A 339 2.83 -11.45 -1.64
CA LEU A 339 2.05 -10.68 -2.57
C LEU A 339 2.98 -9.70 -3.26
N GLY A 340 2.64 -9.31 -4.49
CA GLY A 340 3.38 -8.26 -5.17
C GLY A 340 2.90 -7.99 -6.57
N PHE A 341 3.67 -7.18 -7.30
CA PHE A 341 3.29 -6.64 -8.61
C PHE A 341 4.21 -7.18 -9.72
N PRO A 342 4.23 -8.50 -9.98
CA PRO A 342 5.13 -9.10 -10.95
C PRO A 342 4.82 -8.57 -12.35
N ALA A 343 5.87 -8.13 -13.05
CA ALA A 343 5.79 -7.49 -14.35
C ALA A 343 4.80 -6.29 -14.40
N ASP A 344 4.69 -5.56 -13.29
CA ASP A 344 3.86 -4.36 -13.11
C ASP A 344 2.35 -4.61 -13.26
N LYS A 345 1.91 -5.86 -13.06
CA LYS A 345 0.50 -6.22 -13.03
C LYS A 345 -0.17 -5.79 -11.73
N PRO A 346 -1.51 -5.70 -11.70
CA PRO A 346 -2.27 -5.60 -10.45
C PRO A 346 -1.86 -6.70 -9.46
N LEU A 347 -2.08 -6.47 -8.18
CA LEU A 347 -1.61 -7.32 -7.08
C LEU A 347 -1.85 -8.83 -7.33
N GLN A 348 -0.77 -9.60 -7.31
CA GLN A 348 -0.79 -11.05 -7.46
C GLN A 348 -0.37 -11.73 -6.16
N ILE A 349 -0.76 -12.99 -5.99
CA ILE A 349 -0.38 -13.84 -4.87
C ILE A 349 0.48 -15.03 -5.31
N MET A 350 1.45 -15.36 -4.47
CA MET A 350 2.30 -16.54 -4.57
C MET A 350 2.27 -17.31 -3.24
N ILE A 351 2.16 -18.64 -3.31
CA ILE A 351 1.99 -19.52 -2.14
C ILE A 351 2.97 -20.68 -2.26
N ASP A 352 3.67 -20.95 -1.17
CA ASP A 352 4.54 -22.09 -0.93
C ASP A 352 3.98 -22.91 0.24
N ASP A 353 3.58 -24.15 0.00
CA ASP A 353 3.08 -25.08 1.01
C ASP A 353 4.21 -25.88 1.69
N ASP A 354 5.46 -25.73 1.23
CA ASP A 354 6.64 -26.35 1.81
C ASP A 354 7.37 -25.44 2.81
N PRO A 355 8.21 -26.00 3.71
CA PRO A 355 9.02 -25.19 4.61
C PRO A 355 10.09 -24.41 3.86
N ALA A 356 10.17 -23.10 4.14
CA ALA A 356 11.22 -22.25 3.62
C ALA A 356 12.62 -22.74 4.07
N ILE A 357 13.61 -22.54 3.22
CA ILE A 357 14.99 -22.94 3.50
C ILE A 357 15.71 -21.79 4.22
N ASP A 358 16.31 -22.10 5.37
CA ASP A 358 17.25 -21.21 6.03
C ASP A 358 18.63 -21.26 5.35
N CYS A 359 19.02 -20.17 4.69
CA CYS A 359 20.30 -20.10 4.01
C CYS A 359 21.54 -20.03 4.91
N ALA A 360 21.39 -20.02 6.26
CA ALA A 360 22.46 -20.28 7.22
C ALA A 360 23.29 -21.55 6.90
N ALA A 361 22.70 -22.51 6.19
CA ALA A 361 23.33 -23.76 5.78
C ALA A 361 24.08 -23.72 4.43
N GLY A 362 24.14 -22.56 3.74
CA GLY A 362 24.97 -22.37 2.54
C GLY A 362 24.23 -22.23 1.20
N CYS A 363 23.01 -21.67 1.20
CA CYS A 363 22.42 -21.02 0.02
C CYS A 363 22.53 -19.49 0.18
N GLY A 364 22.02 -18.70 -0.77
CA GLY A 364 22.15 -17.25 -0.79
C GLY A 364 22.82 -16.74 -2.06
N LEU A 365 22.34 -15.60 -2.56
CA LEU A 365 23.03 -14.77 -3.54
C LEU A 365 24.44 -14.43 -3.01
N ASP A 366 25.47 -14.73 -3.80
CA ASP A 366 26.90 -14.73 -3.42
C ASP A 366 27.39 -13.45 -2.67
N SER A 367 26.67 -12.33 -2.78
CA SER A 367 27.04 -11.02 -2.19
C SER A 367 26.44 -10.75 -0.80
N PHE A 368 25.41 -11.49 -0.39
CA PHE A 368 24.60 -11.17 0.80
C PHE A 368 24.80 -12.15 1.98
N GLY A 369 25.61 -13.18 1.79
CA GLY A 369 25.85 -14.18 2.83
C GLY A 369 24.66 -15.12 3.02
N THR A 370 24.29 -15.39 4.27
CA THR A 370 23.33 -16.45 4.64
C THR A 370 22.01 -15.94 5.21
N ASP A 371 21.80 -14.63 5.15
CA ASP A 371 20.67 -13.94 5.82
C ASP A 371 19.39 -13.95 4.97
N PHE A 372 19.07 -15.10 4.37
CA PHE A 372 17.87 -15.31 3.55
C PHE A 372 16.99 -16.46 4.02
N TRP A 373 15.70 -16.27 3.81
CA TRP A 373 14.78 -17.35 3.55
C TRP A 373 14.76 -17.64 2.06
N ARG A 374 14.84 -18.91 1.68
CA ARG A 374 14.72 -19.32 0.27
C ARG A 374 13.47 -20.17 0.07
N ILE A 375 12.71 -19.81 -0.95
CA ILE A 375 11.58 -20.57 -1.48
C ILE A 375 12.09 -21.28 -2.72
N ASP A 376 12.07 -22.61 -2.72
CA ASP A 376 12.68 -23.42 -3.80
C ASP A 376 11.75 -23.57 -5.00
N ASP A 377 10.45 -23.58 -4.76
CA ASP A 377 9.39 -23.72 -5.74
C ASP A 377 8.12 -23.06 -5.18
N TRP A 378 7.30 -22.46 -6.04
CA TRP A 378 6.00 -21.91 -5.64
C TRP A 378 4.90 -22.84 -6.14
N GLU A 379 4.01 -23.34 -5.27
CA GLU A 379 2.80 -24.08 -5.71
C GLU A 379 1.85 -23.19 -6.51
N VAL A 380 1.79 -21.91 -6.14
CA VAL A 380 0.90 -20.91 -6.73
C VAL A 380 1.71 -19.69 -7.13
N GLY A 381 1.51 -19.23 -8.37
CA GLY A 381 2.12 -17.98 -8.85
C GLY A 381 3.62 -18.08 -9.09
N LEU A 382 4.24 -16.91 -9.26
CA LEU A 382 5.69 -16.70 -9.27
C LEU A 382 5.98 -15.21 -9.07
N THR A 383 7.22 -14.87 -8.70
CA THR A 383 7.69 -13.49 -8.65
C THR A 383 8.32 -13.08 -9.98
N GLU A 384 8.26 -11.78 -10.32
CA GLU A 384 9.00 -11.19 -11.43
C GLU A 384 9.49 -9.79 -11.02
N GLY A 385 10.19 -9.09 -11.92
CA GLY A 385 10.51 -7.67 -11.71
C GLY A 385 9.26 -6.87 -11.35
N GLY A 386 9.34 -6.06 -10.29
CA GLY A 386 8.20 -5.39 -9.65
C GLY A 386 7.84 -6.00 -8.29
N SER A 387 8.02 -7.31 -8.11
CA SER A 387 7.75 -8.00 -6.84
C SER A 387 8.78 -7.71 -5.73
N SER A 388 9.96 -7.19 -6.08
CA SER A 388 11.02 -6.82 -5.14
C SER A 388 10.47 -6.00 -3.97
N GLY A 389 10.88 -6.34 -2.75
CA GLY A 389 10.40 -5.70 -1.52
C GLY A 389 9.13 -6.30 -0.92
N GLY A 390 8.41 -7.14 -1.67
CA GLY A 390 7.21 -7.82 -1.17
C GLY A 390 7.51 -8.73 0.03
N ALA A 391 6.64 -8.72 1.03
CA ALA A 391 6.84 -9.48 2.26
C ALA A 391 6.82 -11.00 2.03
N LEU A 392 7.74 -11.73 2.68
CA LEU A 392 7.53 -13.13 2.98
C LEU A 392 6.67 -13.24 4.24
N LEU A 393 5.47 -13.80 4.07
CA LEU A 393 4.53 -14.10 5.13
C LEU A 393 4.76 -15.52 5.64
N ASP A 394 4.74 -15.72 6.95
CA ASP A 394 4.75 -17.05 7.54
C ASP A 394 3.35 -17.67 7.63
N GLN A 395 3.25 -18.87 8.20
CA GLN A 395 1.99 -19.60 8.39
C GLN A 395 0.96 -18.86 9.29
N ASP A 396 1.39 -17.84 10.03
CA ASP A 396 0.53 -16.99 10.86
C ASP A 396 0.37 -15.59 10.24
N HIS A 397 0.70 -15.43 8.95
CA HIS A 397 0.57 -14.21 8.16
C HIS A 397 1.44 -13.04 8.67
N ARG A 398 2.54 -13.34 9.35
CA ARG A 398 3.50 -12.32 9.83
C ARG A 398 4.67 -12.18 8.87
N VAL A 399 5.13 -10.94 8.69
CA VAL A 399 6.29 -10.62 7.87
C VAL A 399 7.57 -11.14 8.53
N VAL A 400 8.35 -11.95 7.79
CA VAL A 400 9.65 -12.50 8.24
C VAL A 400 10.84 -12.07 7.38
N GLY A 401 10.60 -11.40 6.26
CA GLY A 401 11.60 -10.90 5.31
C GLY A 401 10.97 -10.21 4.11
N VAL A 402 11.79 -9.70 3.19
CA VAL A 402 11.33 -9.06 1.95
C VAL A 402 12.01 -9.66 0.74
N LEU A 403 11.33 -9.72 -0.40
CA LEU A 403 11.86 -10.30 -1.63
C LEU A 403 13.05 -9.49 -2.13
N THR A 404 14.21 -10.12 -2.19
CA THR A 404 15.39 -9.58 -2.89
C THR A 404 15.38 -9.98 -4.35
N GLY A 405 14.98 -11.21 -4.63
CA GLY A 405 14.82 -11.74 -5.98
C GLY A 405 15.24 -13.20 -6.06
N GLY A 406 15.34 -13.71 -7.27
CA GLY A 406 15.60 -15.12 -7.52
C GLY A 406 16.24 -15.35 -8.88
N VAL A 407 16.28 -16.61 -9.29
CA VAL A 407 16.52 -16.96 -10.70
C VAL A 407 15.19 -16.83 -11.43
N GLY A 408 15.17 -16.15 -12.58
CA GLY A 408 13.95 -15.62 -13.19
C GLY A 408 12.92 -16.68 -13.59
N ALA A 409 11.93 -16.91 -12.73
CA ALA A 409 10.86 -17.88 -12.91
C ALA A 409 10.10 -17.68 -14.24
N THR A 410 10.06 -18.71 -15.09
CA THR A 410 9.00 -18.87 -16.10
C THR A 410 7.93 -19.81 -15.58
N CYS A 411 6.67 -19.56 -15.94
CA CYS A 411 5.60 -20.53 -15.69
C CYS A 411 5.97 -21.91 -16.25
N GLY A 412 6.31 -22.86 -15.37
CA GLY A 412 6.73 -24.22 -15.72
C GLY A 412 8.24 -24.51 -15.67
N SER A 413 9.09 -23.58 -15.22
CA SER A 413 10.47 -23.84 -14.77
C SER A 413 10.57 -23.76 -13.24
N PHE A 414 11.37 -24.66 -12.64
CA PHE A 414 11.68 -24.64 -11.21
C PHE A 414 12.75 -23.61 -10.94
N GLU A 415 12.39 -22.57 -10.23
CA GLU A 415 13.27 -21.46 -9.89
C GLU A 415 12.98 -20.97 -8.48
N TRP A 416 14.03 -20.58 -7.78
CA TRP A 416 13.99 -20.22 -6.37
C TRP A 416 13.99 -18.70 -6.21
N ASP A 417 13.33 -18.25 -5.15
CA ASP A 417 13.35 -16.87 -4.69
C ASP A 417 13.98 -16.76 -3.31
N GLU A 418 14.68 -15.66 -3.07
CA GLU A 418 15.35 -15.37 -1.81
C GLU A 418 14.81 -14.07 -1.21
N PHE A 419 14.45 -14.16 0.07
CA PHE A 419 13.89 -13.09 0.88
C PHE A 419 14.85 -12.72 1.99
N PHE A 420 15.34 -11.48 2.01
CA PHE A 420 16.26 -11.01 3.03
C PHE A 420 15.55 -10.97 4.38
N LYS A 421 16.15 -11.60 5.39
CA LYS A 421 15.50 -11.80 6.70
C LYS A 421 15.32 -10.48 7.44
N LEU A 422 14.09 -10.24 7.93
CA LEU A 422 13.80 -9.12 8.84
C LEU A 422 14.71 -9.16 10.09
N SER A 423 15.00 -10.36 10.60
CA SER A 423 15.81 -10.55 11.79
C SER A 423 17.29 -10.16 11.61
N ALA A 424 17.80 -10.12 10.37
CA ALA A 424 19.21 -9.86 10.09
C ALA A 424 19.63 -8.43 10.49
N GLU A 425 18.71 -7.48 10.39
CA GLU A 425 18.96 -6.06 10.67
C GLU A 425 18.12 -5.51 11.83
N TRP A 426 17.65 -6.41 12.70
CA TRP A 426 16.80 -6.05 13.83
C TRP A 426 17.33 -4.90 14.71
N PRO A 427 18.64 -4.78 15.03
CA PRO A 427 19.13 -3.65 15.83
C PRO A 427 18.81 -2.28 15.23
N ALA A 428 18.72 -2.17 13.90
CA ALA A 428 18.38 -0.94 13.21
C ALA A 428 16.86 -0.71 13.10
N LEU A 429 16.08 -1.79 12.97
CA LEU A 429 14.62 -1.72 12.88
C LEU A 429 13.93 -1.57 14.25
N ALA A 430 14.55 -2.08 15.32
CA ALA A 430 13.98 -2.12 16.67
C ALA A 430 13.49 -0.77 17.20
N PRO A 431 14.18 0.38 17.00
CA PRO A 431 13.66 1.68 17.43
C PRO A 431 12.32 2.07 16.81
N HIS A 432 11.95 1.47 15.66
CA HIS A 432 10.73 1.78 14.93
C HIS A 432 9.66 0.69 15.11
N LEU A 433 10.05 -0.59 15.12
CA LEU A 433 9.12 -1.73 15.23
C LEU A 433 8.89 -2.17 16.69
N ASP A 434 9.84 -1.96 17.60
CA ASP A 434 9.67 -2.16 19.04
C ASP A 434 10.04 -0.88 19.83
N PRO A 435 9.34 0.24 19.61
CA PRO A 435 9.66 1.52 20.24
C PRO A 435 9.52 1.49 21.76
N LEU A 436 8.75 0.54 22.30
CA LEU A 436 8.57 0.33 23.74
C LEU A 436 9.69 -0.51 24.38
N GLY A 437 10.58 -1.12 23.57
CA GLY A 437 11.65 -1.99 24.05
C GLY A 437 11.14 -3.22 24.79
N THR A 438 10.01 -3.76 24.35
CA THR A 438 9.35 -4.93 24.96
C THR A 438 10.18 -6.20 24.80
N GLY A 439 11.02 -6.26 23.77
CA GLY A 439 11.74 -7.47 23.39
C GLY A 439 10.87 -8.50 22.68
N ALA A 440 9.66 -8.13 22.23
CA ALA A 440 8.75 -9.01 21.50
C ALA A 440 9.44 -9.69 20.32
N LEU A 441 9.15 -10.97 20.12
CA LEU A 441 9.62 -11.74 18.95
C LEU A 441 8.59 -11.75 17.82
N THR A 442 7.34 -11.44 18.15
CA THR A 442 6.22 -11.34 17.23
C THR A 442 5.33 -10.15 17.60
N VAL A 443 4.69 -9.58 16.60
CA VAL A 443 3.55 -8.65 16.71
C VAL A 443 2.56 -9.08 15.64
N ASP A 444 1.27 -9.08 15.96
CA ASP A 444 0.20 -9.38 15.00
C ASP A 444 -0.22 -8.12 14.23
N ALA A 445 -1.01 -8.29 13.17
CA ALA A 445 -1.49 -7.19 12.36
C ALA A 445 -2.35 -6.20 13.17
N TRP A 446 -2.45 -4.96 12.67
CA TRP A 446 -3.30 -3.91 13.21
C TRP A 446 -4.06 -3.23 12.06
N ASP A 447 -5.37 -3.08 12.22
CA ASP A 447 -6.32 -2.61 11.20
C ASP A 447 -7.06 -1.32 11.63
N GLY A 448 -6.41 -0.45 12.40
CA GLY A 448 -7.01 0.84 12.79
C GLY A 448 -8.03 0.74 13.93
N SER A 449 -8.56 -0.45 14.21
CA SER A 449 -9.39 -0.69 15.38
C SER A 449 -8.51 -0.82 16.64
N SER A 450 -8.88 -0.13 17.71
CA SER A 450 -8.20 -0.29 18.99
C SER A 450 -8.45 -1.70 19.51
N MET A 451 -7.37 -2.50 19.57
CA MET A 451 -7.28 -3.82 20.21
C MET A 451 -8.08 -4.90 19.47
N LEU A 452 -7.42 -5.66 18.60
CA LEU A 452 -7.77 -7.07 18.36
C LEU A 452 -7.71 -7.79 19.71
N THR A 453 -8.78 -7.70 20.50
CA THR A 453 -8.88 -8.52 21.70
C THR A 453 -9.17 -9.91 21.20
N SER A 454 -8.19 -10.80 21.36
CA SER A 454 -8.37 -12.19 20.98
C SER A 454 -9.54 -12.79 21.77
N PHE A 455 -10.39 -13.59 21.13
CA PHE A 455 -11.52 -14.27 21.76
C PHE A 455 -11.70 -15.67 21.18
N VAL A 456 -12.63 -16.44 21.75
CA VAL A 456 -13.10 -17.70 21.19
C VAL A 456 -14.55 -17.52 20.76
N ARG A 457 -14.83 -17.66 19.47
CA ARG A 457 -16.17 -17.52 18.89
C ARG A 457 -17.12 -18.55 19.50
N GLY A 458 -18.19 -18.03 20.09
CA GLY A 458 -19.19 -18.79 20.85
C GLY A 458 -18.91 -18.97 22.34
N ASP A 459 -17.79 -18.53 22.90
CA ASP A 459 -17.53 -18.52 24.35
C ASP A 459 -17.97 -17.18 24.97
N VAL A 460 -19.28 -16.94 24.99
CA VAL A 460 -19.88 -15.66 25.41
C VAL A 460 -19.67 -15.37 26.90
N ASN A 461 -19.51 -16.41 27.71
CA ASN A 461 -19.23 -16.24 29.14
C ASN A 461 -17.73 -16.15 29.47
N ALA A 462 -16.87 -16.31 28.45
CA ALA A 462 -15.42 -16.24 28.49
C ALA A 462 -14.78 -17.18 29.53
N ASP A 463 -15.21 -18.44 29.61
CA ASP A 463 -14.59 -19.48 30.45
C ASP A 463 -13.61 -20.40 29.72
N GLY A 464 -13.42 -20.15 28.42
CA GLY A 464 -12.53 -20.86 27.52
C GLY A 464 -13.18 -22.03 26.79
N ASN A 465 -14.50 -22.25 26.91
CA ASN A 465 -15.19 -23.34 26.24
C ASN A 465 -16.55 -22.88 25.68
N LEU A 466 -16.88 -23.28 24.45
CA LEU A 466 -18.25 -23.20 23.95
C LEU A 466 -19.09 -24.36 24.53
N ASP A 467 -20.05 -24.06 25.39
CA ASP A 467 -21.04 -25.00 25.89
C ASP A 467 -22.46 -24.40 26.04
N VAL A 468 -23.33 -25.06 26.82
CA VAL A 468 -24.73 -24.62 27.00
C VAL A 468 -24.82 -23.33 27.82
N ALA A 469 -23.84 -23.05 28.67
CA ALA A 469 -23.76 -21.81 29.44
C ALA A 469 -23.64 -20.59 28.52
N ASP A 470 -22.91 -20.70 27.41
CA ASP A 470 -22.79 -19.63 26.41
C ASP A 470 -24.10 -19.40 25.67
N VAL A 471 -24.79 -20.47 25.28
CA VAL A 471 -26.12 -20.37 24.67
C VAL A 471 -27.09 -19.63 25.60
N ILE A 472 -27.04 -19.91 26.90
CA ILE A 472 -27.86 -19.22 27.90
C ILE A 472 -27.42 -17.75 28.01
N ALA A 473 -26.11 -17.48 28.02
CA ALA A 473 -25.55 -16.14 28.10
C ALA A 473 -25.98 -15.28 26.90
N THR A 474 -25.89 -15.79 25.67
CA THR A 474 -26.38 -15.09 24.46
C THR A 474 -27.87 -14.79 24.55
N LEU A 475 -28.69 -15.77 24.98
CA LEU A 475 -30.14 -15.56 25.14
C LEU A 475 -30.48 -14.54 26.24
N ASP A 476 -29.72 -14.52 27.34
CA ASP A 476 -29.88 -13.54 28.42
C ASP A 476 -29.43 -12.14 27.98
N ALA A 477 -28.42 -12.03 27.11
CA ALA A 477 -28.05 -10.76 26.47
C ALA A 477 -29.18 -10.24 25.56
N LEU A 478 -29.75 -11.11 24.72
CA LEU A 478 -30.82 -10.75 23.78
C LEU A 478 -32.15 -10.41 24.45
N PHE A 479 -32.53 -11.11 25.52
CA PHE A 479 -33.88 -11.01 26.10
C PHE A 479 -33.92 -10.64 27.59
N GLY A 480 -32.83 -10.86 28.32
CA GLY A 480 -32.71 -10.63 29.76
C GLY A 480 -32.15 -9.25 30.14
N GLY A 481 -31.50 -8.56 29.21
CA GLY A 481 -30.90 -7.23 29.42
C GLY A 481 -29.71 -7.25 30.38
N ILE A 482 -29.06 -8.41 30.52
CA ILE A 482 -27.81 -8.57 31.26
C ILE A 482 -26.69 -8.49 30.23
N PRO A 483 -25.78 -7.49 30.32
CA PRO A 483 -24.60 -7.49 29.47
C PRO A 483 -23.76 -8.72 29.81
N THR A 484 -23.47 -9.54 28.80
CA THR A 484 -22.40 -10.53 28.85
C THR A 484 -21.06 -9.80 28.69
N VAL A 485 -19.95 -10.54 28.71
CA VAL A 485 -18.58 -10.00 28.54
C VAL A 485 -18.56 -8.95 27.41
N ASP A 486 -17.73 -7.90 27.54
CA ASP A 486 -17.62 -6.79 26.56
C ASP A 486 -16.95 -7.25 25.25
N CYS A 487 -17.49 -8.32 24.64
CA CYS A 487 -17.08 -8.95 23.41
C CYS A 487 -18.29 -9.44 22.63
N ASP A 488 -18.78 -8.60 21.73
CA ASP A 488 -19.94 -8.90 20.90
C ASP A 488 -19.57 -9.96 19.83
N ASP A 489 -18.32 -9.98 19.36
CA ASP A 489 -17.80 -10.94 18.38
C ASP A 489 -17.84 -12.40 18.89
N ALA A 490 -17.65 -12.61 20.20
CA ALA A 490 -17.82 -13.93 20.80
C ALA A 490 -19.30 -14.39 20.77
N GLY A 491 -20.24 -13.44 20.75
CA GLY A 491 -21.67 -13.66 20.68
C GLY A 491 -22.21 -13.93 19.28
N ASP A 492 -21.49 -13.50 18.24
CA ASP A 492 -21.78 -13.79 16.83
C ASP A 492 -21.17 -15.15 16.43
N VAL A 493 -21.91 -16.20 16.73
CA VAL A 493 -21.50 -17.60 16.57
C VAL A 493 -21.50 -18.02 15.11
N ASN A 494 -22.41 -17.49 14.31
CA ASN A 494 -22.50 -17.83 12.89
C ASN A 494 -21.78 -16.85 11.97
N ASP A 495 -21.17 -15.81 12.54
CA ASP A 495 -20.29 -14.85 11.86
C ASP A 495 -21.02 -14.12 10.72
N ASP A 496 -22.23 -13.63 11.02
CA ASP A 496 -23.07 -12.93 10.05
C ASP A 496 -23.13 -11.39 10.25
N GLY A 497 -22.36 -10.88 11.21
CA GLY A 497 -22.23 -9.48 11.56
C GLY A 497 -23.34 -8.97 12.46
N SER A 498 -24.02 -9.86 13.18
CA SER A 498 -25.16 -9.53 14.04
C SER A 498 -25.40 -10.57 15.13
N VAL A 499 -25.26 -10.17 16.39
CA VAL A 499 -25.69 -11.01 17.52
C VAL A 499 -27.22 -11.07 17.59
N ASP A 500 -27.82 -12.17 17.14
CA ASP A 500 -29.26 -12.42 17.16
C ASP A 500 -29.66 -13.87 17.55
N ILE A 501 -30.91 -14.26 17.29
CA ILE A 501 -31.41 -15.60 17.62
C ILE A 501 -30.78 -16.71 16.77
N SER A 502 -30.16 -16.37 15.64
CA SER A 502 -29.36 -17.26 14.79
C SER A 502 -28.17 -17.84 15.55
N ASP A 503 -27.56 -17.10 16.47
CA ASP A 503 -26.34 -17.51 17.18
C ASP A 503 -26.55 -18.64 18.18
N PRO A 504 -27.52 -18.56 19.12
CA PRO A 504 -27.86 -19.69 19.98
C PRO A 504 -28.27 -20.93 19.18
N ILE A 505 -28.92 -20.75 18.01
CA ILE A 505 -29.32 -21.86 17.15
C ILE A 505 -28.07 -22.52 16.54
N SER A 506 -27.12 -21.73 16.06
CA SER A 506 -25.86 -22.22 15.47
C SER A 506 -25.01 -22.94 16.52
N ALA A 507 -24.86 -22.36 17.71
CA ALA A 507 -24.19 -22.99 18.85
C ALA A 507 -24.82 -24.35 19.23
N LEU A 508 -26.15 -24.41 19.40
CA LEU A 508 -26.85 -25.67 19.73
C LEU A 508 -26.76 -26.71 18.60
N THR A 509 -26.76 -26.24 17.34
CA THR A 509 -26.64 -27.12 16.18
C THR A 509 -25.26 -27.77 16.14
N HIS A 510 -24.20 -27.01 16.44
CA HIS A 510 -22.85 -27.54 16.63
C HIS A 510 -22.78 -28.52 17.81
N LEU A 511 -23.23 -28.10 19.00
CA LEU A 511 -23.11 -28.86 20.25
C LEU A 511 -23.87 -30.20 20.25
N PHE A 512 -25.07 -30.25 19.66
CA PHE A 512 -25.98 -31.41 19.80
C PHE A 512 -26.42 -32.06 18.50
N SER A 513 -26.32 -31.36 17.38
CA SER A 513 -26.86 -31.84 16.09
C SER A 513 -25.79 -32.17 15.05
N GLY A 514 -24.50 -32.04 15.40
CA GLY A 514 -23.38 -32.32 14.50
C GLY A 514 -23.23 -31.31 13.37
N GLY A 515 -23.65 -30.07 13.59
CA GLY A 515 -23.41 -28.94 12.68
C GLY A 515 -21.93 -28.57 12.56
N PRO A 516 -21.58 -27.71 11.59
CA PRO A 516 -20.22 -27.19 11.46
C PRO A 516 -19.80 -26.47 12.76
N PRO A 517 -18.49 -26.46 13.10
CA PRO A 517 -17.98 -25.60 14.16
C PRO A 517 -18.21 -24.12 13.84
N PRO A 518 -18.23 -23.24 14.85
CA PRO A 518 -18.16 -21.81 14.63
C PRO A 518 -16.99 -21.45 13.68
N PRO A 519 -17.15 -20.45 12.81
CA PRO A 519 -16.04 -19.87 12.06
C PRO A 519 -14.91 -19.39 12.97
N SER A 520 -13.73 -19.15 12.39
CA SER A 520 -12.59 -18.61 13.14
C SER A 520 -12.98 -17.30 13.84
N PRO A 521 -12.54 -17.05 15.09
CA PRO A 521 -11.62 -17.85 15.91
C PRO A 521 -12.31 -18.92 16.78
N TYR A 522 -12.19 -20.21 16.43
CA TYR A 522 -12.63 -21.35 17.24
C TYR A 522 -11.84 -22.62 16.85
N PRO A 523 -11.44 -23.50 17.78
CA PRO A 523 -11.66 -23.47 19.24
C PRO A 523 -10.55 -22.75 20.02
N LEU A 524 -9.64 -22.07 19.33
CA LEU A 524 -8.53 -21.36 19.93
C LEU A 524 -8.79 -19.86 19.89
N CYS A 525 -8.17 -19.15 20.83
CA CYS A 525 -8.09 -17.71 20.83
C CYS A 525 -7.55 -17.19 19.49
N GLY A 526 -8.28 -16.27 18.87
CA GLY A 526 -7.85 -15.52 17.69
C GLY A 526 -8.61 -14.20 17.59
N SER A 527 -8.30 -13.40 16.59
CA SER A 527 -9.06 -12.19 16.27
C SER A 527 -10.27 -12.51 15.39
N ASP A 528 -11.20 -11.57 15.29
CA ASP A 528 -12.23 -11.65 14.25
C ASP A 528 -11.57 -11.47 12.87
N SER A 529 -11.81 -12.40 11.94
CA SER A 529 -11.28 -12.37 10.57
C SER A 529 -12.23 -11.72 9.57
N THR A 530 -13.43 -11.37 10.01
CA THR A 530 -14.59 -10.96 9.20
C THR A 530 -15.07 -9.59 9.64
N GLY A 531 -14.11 -8.70 9.97
CA GLY A 531 -14.28 -7.36 10.51
C GLY A 531 -15.62 -6.70 10.15
N ASP A 532 -16.45 -6.50 11.17
CA ASP A 532 -17.79 -5.95 11.06
C ASP A 532 -18.01 -4.83 12.08
N GLY A 533 -19.27 -4.47 12.35
CA GLY A 533 -19.61 -3.39 13.29
C GLY A 533 -19.62 -3.81 14.77
N LEU A 534 -19.40 -5.09 15.06
CA LEU A 534 -19.26 -5.64 16.40
C LEU A 534 -17.83 -5.41 16.90
N ALA A 535 -17.66 -5.49 18.22
CA ALA A 535 -16.37 -5.24 18.84
C ALA A 535 -16.10 -6.20 19.98
N CYS A 536 -14.87 -6.70 20.03
CA CYS A 536 -14.31 -7.35 21.19
C CYS A 536 -13.34 -6.42 21.92
N THR A 537 -13.82 -5.77 23.00
CA THR A 537 -13.01 -4.82 23.77
C THR A 537 -12.29 -5.46 24.96
N TRP A 538 -12.81 -6.59 25.46
CA TRP A 538 -12.19 -7.35 26.55
C TRP A 538 -12.64 -8.81 26.55
N PHE A 539 -11.70 -9.74 26.62
CA PHE A 539 -11.97 -11.18 26.70
C PHE A 539 -10.97 -11.87 27.64
N PRO A 540 -11.35 -12.21 28.89
CA PRO A 540 -10.41 -12.64 29.93
C PRO A 540 -9.73 -13.99 29.70
N SER A 541 -10.31 -14.83 28.85
CA SER A 541 -9.82 -16.19 28.61
C SER A 541 -8.80 -16.28 27.48
N CYS A 542 -8.55 -15.15 26.80
CA CYS A 542 -7.48 -15.01 25.82
C CYS A 542 -6.45 -13.98 26.32
N PRO A 543 -5.14 -14.32 26.32
CA PRO A 543 -4.08 -13.53 26.93
C PRO A 543 -3.66 -12.29 26.16
#